data_AF-A0A2P6MUQ0-F1
#
_entry.id   AF-A0A2P6MUQ0-F1
#
_cell.length_a   1.000
_cell.length_b   1.000
_cell.length_c   1.000
_cell.angle_alpha   90.00
_cell.angle_beta   90.00
_cell.angle_gamma   90.00
#
_symmetry.space_group_name_H-M   'P 1'
#
loop_
_entity.id
_entity.type
_entity.pdbx_description
1 polymer ?
#
loop_
_entity_poly.entity_id
_entity_poly.type
_entity_poly.pdbx_seq_one_letter_code
_entity_poly.pdbx_strand_id
1 'polypeptide(L)'
;MTQWWNSAYNDVIIQLLQSIVDCLKHRIQNTKIRGKKCELNEESENLKGLFERELTTYYNKKQCMKMNENKGYEERLQELLEEKEKEYVAEIKRVQVECTSKTMSLELQLEEMLKTIEQKDKFITKQIMVIRAYKEKLELNRFARNWPSMHPKHTLQQSLKKYMAHDIACFTFQVQQAGKRCVVISHKTAIECALSA
;
A
#
# COMPACT_ATOMS: atom_id res chain seq x y z
N MET A 1 -75.47 18.14 -4.18
CA MET A 1 -75.14 19.53 -4.55
C MET A 1 -74.46 19.50 -5.89
N THR A 2 -75.01 20.16 -6.91
CA THR A 2 -74.34 20.32 -8.20
C THR A 2 -73.21 21.33 -8.06
N GLN A 3 -72.00 20.93 -8.44
CA GLN A 3 -70.81 21.78 -8.40
C GLN A 3 -71.01 22.94 -9.38
N TRP A 4 -70.94 24.19 -8.92
CA TRP A 4 -71.22 25.39 -9.75
C TRP A 4 -69.98 25.93 -10.47
N TRP A 5 -68.88 25.19 -10.40
CA TRP A 5 -67.60 25.48 -11.06
C TRP A 5 -67.05 24.22 -11.71
N ASN A 6 -66.12 24.39 -12.66
CA ASN A 6 -65.45 23.27 -13.33
C ASN A 6 -64.44 22.61 -12.38
N SER A 7 -64.42 21.28 -12.34
CA SER A 7 -63.56 20.49 -11.45
C SER A 7 -62.06 20.77 -11.61
N ALA A 8 -61.62 21.26 -12.77
CA ALA A 8 -60.23 21.67 -13.00
C ALA A 8 -59.75 22.79 -12.04
N TYR A 9 -60.67 23.55 -11.43
CA TYR A 9 -60.35 24.66 -10.53
C TYR A 9 -60.51 24.31 -9.05
N ASN A 10 -60.72 23.04 -8.70
CA ASN A 10 -61.00 22.63 -7.31
C ASN A 10 -59.91 23.10 -6.32
N ASP A 11 -58.63 22.90 -6.64
CA ASP A 11 -57.53 23.23 -5.75
C ASP A 11 -57.42 24.74 -5.47
N VAL A 12 -57.82 25.57 -6.44
CA VAL A 12 -57.84 27.04 -6.32
C VAL A 12 -59.05 27.50 -5.52
N ILE A 13 -60.22 26.91 -5.76
CA ILE A 13 -61.46 27.28 -5.07
C ILE A 13 -61.40 26.89 -3.58
N ILE A 14 -60.78 25.76 -3.23
CA ILE A 14 -60.62 25.32 -1.83
C ILE A 14 -59.71 26.26 -1.03
N GLN A 15 -58.75 26.93 -1.70
CA GLN A 15 -57.82 27.86 -1.04
C GLN A 15 -58.37 29.29 -0.91
N LEU A 16 -59.48 29.61 -1.58
CA LEU A 16 -60.08 30.94 -1.54
C LEU A 16 -60.91 31.16 -0.27
N LEU A 17 -60.83 32.36 0.29
CA LEU A 17 -61.65 32.79 1.43
C LEU A 17 -63.13 32.64 1.12
N GLN A 18 -63.90 32.10 2.07
CA GLN A 18 -65.31 31.78 1.90
C GLN A 18 -66.16 33.00 1.45
N SER A 19 -65.84 34.21 1.93
CA SER A 19 -66.52 35.44 1.51
C SER A 19 -66.33 35.77 0.03
N ILE A 20 -65.18 35.41 -0.55
CA ILE A 20 -64.89 35.58 -1.97
C ILE A 20 -65.64 34.51 -2.77
N VAL A 21 -65.65 33.27 -2.28
CA VAL A 21 -66.40 32.15 -2.88
C VAL A 21 -67.90 32.48 -2.94
N ASP A 22 -68.46 33.03 -1.86
CA ASP A 22 -69.86 33.43 -1.78
C ASP A 22 -70.17 34.61 -2.72
N CYS A 23 -69.27 35.59 -2.83
CA CYS A 23 -69.40 36.70 -3.75
C CYS A 23 -69.35 36.24 -5.22
N LEU A 24 -68.42 35.34 -5.57
CA LEU A 24 -68.32 34.74 -6.91
C LEU A 24 -69.57 33.92 -7.24
N LYS A 25 -70.05 33.12 -6.29
CA LYS A 25 -71.29 32.34 -6.44
C LYS A 25 -72.49 33.25 -6.69
N HIS A 26 -72.61 34.35 -5.93
CA HIS A 26 -73.68 35.33 -6.10
C HIS A 26 -73.60 36.03 -7.48
N ARG A 27 -72.41 36.44 -7.90
CA ARG A 27 -72.20 37.04 -9.23
C ARG A 27 -72.56 36.08 -10.36
N ILE A 28 -72.11 34.82 -10.30
CA ILE A 28 -72.40 33.80 -11.32
C ILE A 28 -73.90 33.50 -11.41
N GLN A 29 -74.57 33.44 -10.26
CA GLN A 29 -76.03 33.26 -10.19
C GLN A 29 -76.78 34.46 -10.79
N ASN A 30 -76.31 35.69 -10.53
CA ASN A 30 -76.89 36.92 -11.05
C ASN A 30 -76.58 37.14 -12.55
N THR A 31 -75.51 36.55 -13.08
CA THR A 31 -75.16 36.57 -14.51
C THR A 31 -75.89 35.50 -15.33
N LYS A 32 -76.97 34.87 -14.84
CA LYS A 32 -77.94 34.14 -15.68
C LYS A 32 -78.70 35.12 -16.60
N ILE A 33 -77.97 35.81 -17.45
CA ILE A 33 -78.50 36.58 -18.57
C ILE A 33 -78.90 35.55 -19.63
N ARG A 34 -80.20 35.27 -19.65
CA ARG A 34 -81.02 34.88 -20.82
C ARG A 34 -80.23 34.75 -22.14
N GLY A 35 -79.60 33.58 -22.35
CA GLY A 35 -79.23 33.06 -23.67
C GLY A 35 -78.34 33.88 -24.60
N LYS A 36 -77.56 34.87 -24.14
CA LYS A 36 -76.58 35.57 -24.99
C LYS A 36 -75.16 35.33 -24.52
N LYS A 37 -74.31 34.86 -25.44
CA LYS A 37 -72.87 34.68 -25.27
C LYS A 37 -72.25 36.07 -25.06
N CYS A 38 -71.76 36.36 -23.85
CA CYS A 38 -70.93 37.54 -23.63
C CYS A 38 -69.64 37.34 -24.43
N GLU A 39 -69.43 38.17 -25.45
CA GLU A 39 -68.15 38.26 -26.12
C GLU A 39 -67.18 38.98 -25.17
N LEU A 40 -66.06 38.33 -24.89
CA LEU A 40 -64.97 38.89 -24.09
C LEU A 40 -64.50 40.17 -24.79
N ASN A 41 -64.60 41.31 -24.12
CA ASN A 41 -64.15 42.59 -24.67
C ASN A 41 -62.62 42.69 -24.63
N GLU A 42 -62.06 43.63 -25.39
CA GLU A 42 -60.62 43.99 -25.43
C GLU A 42 -60.05 44.26 -24.03
N GLU A 43 -60.87 44.77 -23.12
CA GLU A 43 -60.55 45.01 -21.72
C GLU A 43 -60.25 43.71 -20.93
N SER A 44 -60.96 42.63 -21.23
CA SER A 44 -60.73 41.32 -20.61
C SER A 44 -59.47 40.63 -21.15
N GLU A 45 -59.13 40.83 -22.43
CA GLU A 45 -57.87 40.34 -23.00
C GLU A 45 -56.68 41.12 -22.41
N ASN A 46 -56.82 42.44 -22.22
CA ASN A 46 -55.84 43.26 -21.52
C ASN A 46 -55.63 42.82 -20.07
N LEU A 47 -56.72 42.51 -19.34
CA LEU A 47 -56.64 41.96 -17.99
C LEU A 47 -55.96 40.59 -17.96
N LYS A 48 -56.26 39.71 -18.92
CA LYS A 48 -55.59 38.41 -19.06
C LYS A 48 -54.08 38.59 -19.27
N GLY A 49 -53.68 39.51 -20.15
CA GLY A 49 -52.28 39.84 -20.38
C GLY A 49 -51.58 40.40 -19.14
N LEU A 50 -52.28 41.19 -18.32
CA LEU A 50 -51.76 41.66 -17.03
C LEU A 50 -51.53 40.51 -16.05
N PHE A 51 -52.49 39.59 -15.90
CA PHE A 51 -52.33 38.42 -15.03
C PHE A 51 -51.19 37.50 -15.49
N GLU A 52 -51.08 37.24 -16.79
CA GLU A 52 -49.98 36.43 -17.34
C GLU A 52 -48.62 37.08 -17.08
N ARG A 53 -48.53 38.40 -17.23
CA ARG A 53 -47.30 39.18 -16.97
C ARG A 53 -46.94 39.21 -15.48
N GLU A 54 -47.92 39.35 -14.59
CA GLU A 54 -47.72 39.32 -13.14
C GLU A 54 -47.27 37.93 -12.67
N LEU A 55 -47.87 36.86 -13.22
CA LEU A 55 -47.47 35.48 -12.95
C LEU A 55 -46.03 35.21 -13.41
N THR A 56 -45.64 35.67 -14.60
CA THR A 56 -44.25 35.51 -15.07
C THR A 56 -43.27 36.28 -14.20
N THR A 57 -43.58 37.52 -13.81
CA THR A 57 -42.76 38.29 -12.87
C THR A 57 -42.60 37.58 -11.52
N TYR A 58 -43.69 37.02 -10.98
CA TYR A 58 -43.65 36.24 -9.74
C TYR A 58 -42.74 35.01 -9.85
N TYR A 59 -42.90 34.22 -10.92
CA TYR A 59 -42.07 33.03 -11.15
C TYR A 59 -40.59 33.39 -11.33
N ASN A 60 -40.28 34.43 -12.09
CA ASN A 60 -38.90 34.89 -12.30
C ASN A 60 -38.27 35.35 -10.98
N LYS A 61 -38.99 36.15 -10.18
CA LYS A 61 -38.52 36.61 -8.87
C LYS A 61 -38.23 35.43 -7.93
N LYS A 62 -39.11 34.43 -7.91
CA LYS A 62 -38.92 33.21 -7.12
C LYS A 62 -37.67 32.41 -7.54
N GLN A 63 -37.40 32.30 -8.83
CA GLN A 63 -36.19 31.63 -9.33
C GLN A 63 -34.91 32.42 -9.03
N CYS A 64 -34.94 33.75 -9.14
CA CYS A 64 -33.80 34.60 -8.78
C CYS A 64 -33.43 34.48 -7.29
N MET A 65 -34.41 34.47 -6.40
CA MET A 65 -34.15 34.28 -4.96
C MET A 65 -33.49 32.91 -4.69
N LYS A 66 -33.96 31.86 -5.37
CA LYS A 66 -33.41 30.50 -5.24
C LYS A 66 -31.94 30.40 -5.68
N MET A 67 -31.55 31.07 -6.76
CA MET A 67 -30.15 31.08 -7.21
C MET A 67 -29.24 31.93 -6.30
N ASN A 68 -29.73 33.07 -5.81
CA ASN A 68 -28.94 33.95 -4.94
C ASN A 68 -28.67 33.34 -3.56
N GLU A 69 -29.64 32.62 -3.00
CA GLU A 69 -29.44 31.88 -1.74
C GLU A 69 -28.38 30.79 -1.90
N ASN A 70 -28.45 30.00 -2.96
CA ASN A 70 -27.49 28.91 -3.22
C ASN A 70 -26.06 29.41 -3.44
N LYS A 71 -25.89 30.55 -4.13
CA LYS A 71 -24.57 31.11 -4.42
C LYS A 71 -23.74 31.37 -3.15
N GLY A 72 -24.37 31.93 -2.11
CA GLY A 72 -23.69 32.19 -0.84
C GLY A 72 -23.36 30.91 -0.04
N TYR A 73 -24.02 29.79 -0.30
CA TYR A 73 -23.64 28.50 0.29
C TYR A 73 -22.48 27.87 -0.47
N GLU A 74 -22.47 27.98 -1.80
CA GLU A 74 -21.36 27.50 -2.63
C GLU A 74 -20.05 28.22 -2.31
N GLU A 75 -20.09 29.56 -2.17
CA GLU A 75 -18.91 30.36 -1.78
C GLU A 75 -18.39 29.96 -0.39
N ARG A 76 -19.27 29.83 0.61
CA ARG A 76 -18.88 29.38 1.96
C ARG A 76 -18.33 27.95 1.97
N LEU A 77 -18.90 27.06 1.16
CA LEU A 77 -18.40 25.69 1.03
C LEU A 77 -17.01 25.67 0.41
N GLN A 78 -16.77 26.50 -0.62
CA GLN A 78 -15.47 26.66 -1.25
C GLN A 78 -14.42 27.16 -0.26
N GLU A 79 -14.73 28.20 0.53
CA GLU A 79 -13.84 28.71 1.57
C GLU A 79 -13.46 27.63 2.61
N LEU A 80 -14.45 26.85 3.08
CA LEU A 80 -14.20 25.76 4.03
C LEU A 80 -13.32 24.65 3.45
N LEU A 81 -13.48 24.33 2.16
CA LEU A 81 -12.64 23.35 1.48
C LEU A 81 -11.19 23.85 1.38
N GLU A 82 -10.98 25.11 1.02
CA GLU A 82 -9.64 25.71 0.94
C GLU A 82 -8.96 25.81 2.31
N GLU A 83 -9.71 26.13 3.36
CA GLU A 83 -9.19 26.14 4.74
C GLU A 83 -8.77 24.73 5.18
N LYS A 84 -9.60 23.73 4.92
CA LYS A 84 -9.27 22.33 5.23
C LYS A 84 -8.06 21.84 4.45
N GLU A 85 -7.93 22.20 3.19
CA GLU A 85 -6.76 21.86 2.38
C GLU A 85 -5.47 22.46 2.98
N LYS A 86 -5.50 23.73 3.38
CA LYS A 86 -4.36 24.39 4.06
C LYS A 86 -4.01 23.71 5.37
N GLU A 87 -5.02 23.33 6.16
CA GLU A 87 -4.84 22.59 7.42
C GLU A 87 -4.15 21.24 7.18
N TYR A 88 -4.63 20.44 6.21
CA TYR A 88 -3.99 19.17 5.87
C TYR A 88 -2.56 19.33 5.35
N VAL A 89 -2.29 20.35 4.54
CA VAL A 89 -0.94 20.64 4.05
C VAL A 89 0.00 21.00 5.22
N ALA A 90 -0.47 21.78 6.19
CA ALA A 90 0.30 22.13 7.38
C ALA A 90 0.55 20.90 8.28
N GLU A 91 -0.47 20.06 8.46
CA GLU A 91 -0.39 18.80 9.21
C GLU A 91 0.65 17.84 8.60
N ILE A 92 0.59 17.64 7.28
CA ILE A 92 1.55 16.80 6.55
C ILE A 92 2.98 17.29 6.75
N LYS A 93 3.21 18.60 6.64
CA LYS A 93 4.54 19.21 6.86
C LYS A 93 5.02 18.99 8.30
N ARG A 94 4.14 19.15 9.29
CA ARG A 94 4.48 18.93 10.70
C ARG A 94 4.88 17.47 10.94
N VAL A 95 4.06 16.53 10.47
CA VAL A 95 4.33 15.09 10.58
C VAL A 95 5.62 14.71 9.87
N GLN A 96 5.90 15.29 8.70
CA GLN A 96 7.15 15.05 7.97
C GLN A 96 8.37 15.46 8.79
N VAL A 97 8.37 16.67 9.37
CA VAL A 97 9.47 17.17 10.21
C VAL A 97 9.66 16.30 11.47
N GLU A 98 8.56 15.87 12.09
CA GLU A 98 8.63 14.97 13.25
C GLU A 98 9.22 13.60 12.88
N CYS A 99 8.80 13.04 11.74
CA CYS A 99 9.29 11.76 11.25
C CYS A 99 10.79 11.81 10.93
N THR A 100 11.26 12.87 10.24
CA THR A 100 12.69 13.04 9.94
C THR A 100 13.51 13.21 11.21
N SER A 101 13.04 14.02 12.17
CA SER A 101 13.71 14.20 13.46
C SER A 101 13.85 12.89 14.24
N LYS A 102 12.78 12.10 14.33
CA LYS A 102 12.79 10.78 14.99
C LYS A 102 13.75 9.81 14.29
N THR A 103 13.76 9.82 12.96
CA THR A 103 14.64 8.96 12.15
C THR A 103 16.11 9.27 12.44
N MET A 104 16.51 10.55 12.38
CA MET A 104 17.88 10.97 12.69
C MET A 104 18.29 10.60 14.12
N SER A 105 17.37 10.71 15.08
CA SER A 105 17.66 10.32 16.47
C SER A 105 17.92 8.82 16.61
N LEU A 106 17.19 7.97 15.89
CA LEU A 106 17.39 6.53 15.91
C LEU A 106 18.68 6.13 15.20
N GLU A 107 19.01 6.78 14.08
CA GLU A 107 20.28 6.57 13.37
C GLU A 107 21.49 6.86 14.27
N LEU A 108 21.44 7.94 15.05
CA LEU A 108 22.50 8.27 16.01
C LEU A 108 22.64 7.21 17.11
N GLN A 109 21.52 6.72 17.67
CA GLN A 109 21.54 5.66 18.67
C GLN A 109 22.12 4.35 18.11
N LEU A 110 21.76 4.00 16.87
CA LEU A 110 22.32 2.82 16.20
C LEU A 110 23.83 2.96 15.98
N GLU A 111 24.32 4.13 15.58
CA GLU A 111 25.75 4.39 15.39
C GLU A 111 26.54 4.23 16.71
N GLU A 112 26.01 4.71 17.84
CA GLU A 112 26.62 4.53 19.16
C GLU A 112 26.65 3.06 19.60
N MET A 113 25.56 2.34 19.36
CA MET A 113 25.49 0.91 19.63
C MET A 113 26.48 0.10 18.78
N LEU A 114 26.60 0.44 17.48
CA LEU A 114 27.54 -0.20 16.57
C LEU A 114 29.00 -0.01 17.02
N LYS A 115 29.38 1.21 17.41
CA LYS A 115 30.71 1.49 17.98
C LYS A 115 30.99 0.66 19.23
N THR A 116 29.98 0.49 20.09
CA THR A 116 30.10 -0.32 21.31
C THR A 116 30.27 -1.80 20.98
N ILE A 117 29.54 -2.32 20.00
CA ILE A 117 29.68 -3.70 19.52
C ILE A 117 31.07 -3.92 18.92
N GLU A 118 31.55 -3.02 18.08
CA GLU A 118 32.87 -3.11 17.45
C GLU A 118 34.00 -3.15 18.51
N GLN A 119 33.89 -2.34 19.57
CA GLN A 119 34.83 -2.37 20.69
C GLN A 119 34.81 -3.71 21.43
N LYS A 120 33.61 -4.26 21.68
CA LYS A 120 33.45 -5.57 22.33
C LYS A 120 34.01 -6.70 21.46
N ASP A 121 33.81 -6.67 20.15
CA ASP A 121 34.36 -7.65 19.22
C ASP A 121 35.89 -7.62 19.18
N LYS A 122 36.49 -6.42 19.19
CA LYS A 122 37.95 -6.25 19.32
C LYS A 122 38.47 -6.86 20.63
N PHE A 123 37.74 -6.69 21.72
CA PHE A 123 38.10 -7.30 23.00
C PHE A 123 37.98 -8.83 22.96
N ILE A 124 36.85 -9.37 22.47
CA ILE A 124 36.63 -10.82 22.36
C ILE A 124 37.69 -11.46 21.48
N THR A 125 38.04 -10.83 20.35
CA THR A 125 39.11 -11.30 19.46
C THR A 125 40.44 -11.45 20.20
N LYS A 126 40.81 -10.48 21.03
CA LYS A 126 42.02 -10.56 21.88
C LYS A 126 41.92 -11.71 22.89
N GLN A 127 40.76 -11.91 23.52
CA GLN A 127 40.56 -13.00 24.48
C GLN A 127 40.65 -14.38 23.80
N ILE A 128 40.08 -14.54 22.60
CA ILE A 128 40.16 -15.77 21.82
C ILE A 128 41.61 -16.12 21.49
N MET A 129 42.43 -15.14 21.11
CA MET A 129 43.86 -15.36 20.86
C MET A 129 44.60 -15.86 22.11
N VAL A 130 44.35 -15.24 23.27
CA VAL A 130 44.95 -15.63 24.54
C VAL A 130 44.56 -17.07 24.90
N ILE A 131 43.26 -17.39 24.83
CA ILE A 131 42.75 -18.75 25.12
C ILE A 131 43.38 -19.78 24.17
N ARG A 132 43.53 -19.45 22.89
CA ARG A 132 44.17 -20.33 21.90
C ARG A 132 45.63 -20.61 22.27
N ALA A 133 46.40 -19.58 22.60
CA ALA A 133 47.80 -19.73 23.04
C ALA A 133 47.93 -20.59 24.31
N TYR A 134 47.04 -20.40 25.29
CA TYR A 134 47.03 -21.25 26.49
C TYR A 134 46.69 -22.70 26.17
N LYS A 135 45.73 -22.95 25.28
CA LYS A 135 45.36 -24.31 24.84
C LYS A 135 46.54 -25.02 24.16
N GLU A 136 47.24 -24.34 23.25
CA GLU A 136 48.43 -24.88 22.58
C GLU A 136 49.54 -25.24 23.58
N LYS A 137 49.80 -24.35 24.55
CA LYS A 137 50.77 -24.61 25.63
C LYS A 137 50.38 -25.81 26.48
N LEU A 138 49.08 -25.99 26.78
CA LEU A 138 48.59 -27.13 27.54
C LEU A 138 48.73 -28.45 26.76
N GLU A 139 48.43 -28.47 25.47
CA GLU A 139 48.62 -29.66 24.63
C GLU A 139 50.10 -30.02 24.48
N LEU A 140 50.98 -29.04 24.31
CA LEU A 140 52.43 -29.25 24.33
C LEU A 140 52.90 -29.86 25.67
N ASN A 141 52.42 -29.32 26.79
CA ASN A 141 52.73 -29.85 28.13
C ASN A 141 52.17 -31.26 28.34
N ARG A 142 50.99 -31.58 27.77
CA ARG A 142 50.43 -32.94 27.79
C ARG A 142 51.30 -33.90 26.96
N PHE A 143 51.70 -33.48 25.77
CA PHE A 143 52.59 -34.25 24.89
C PHE A 143 53.94 -34.52 25.56
N ALA A 144 54.58 -33.49 26.13
CA ALA A 144 55.86 -33.63 26.83
C ALA A 144 55.78 -34.56 28.05
N ARG A 145 54.68 -34.54 28.81
CA ARG A 145 54.47 -35.47 29.94
C ARG A 145 54.27 -36.92 29.50
N ASN A 146 53.59 -37.14 28.38
CA ASN A 146 53.35 -38.48 27.84
C ASN A 146 54.52 -39.02 27.00
N TRP A 147 55.47 -38.15 26.63
CA TRP A 147 56.63 -38.48 25.81
C TRP A 147 57.47 -39.66 26.34
N PRO A 148 57.78 -39.78 27.65
CA PRO A 148 58.53 -40.93 28.17
C PRO A 148 57.77 -42.26 28.06
N SER A 149 56.43 -42.23 28.03
CA SER A 149 55.57 -43.41 27.84
C SER A 149 55.38 -43.77 26.35
N MET A 150 55.62 -42.84 25.42
CA MET A 150 55.72 -43.14 23.99
C MET A 150 57.06 -43.82 23.71
N HIS A 151 57.11 -45.14 23.89
CA HIS A 151 58.32 -45.91 23.61
C HIS A 151 58.81 -45.67 22.16
N PRO A 152 60.05 -45.18 21.96
CA PRO A 152 60.62 -44.92 20.63
C PRO A 152 60.61 -46.15 19.70
N LYS A 153 60.68 -47.35 20.30
CA LYS A 153 60.65 -48.63 19.58
C LYS A 153 59.33 -48.85 18.84
N HIS A 154 58.19 -48.44 19.41
CA HIS A 154 56.88 -48.68 18.80
C HIS A 154 56.62 -47.71 17.63
N THR A 155 57.07 -46.46 17.76
CA THR A 155 56.92 -45.42 16.73
C THR A 155 57.85 -45.68 15.54
N LEU A 156 59.12 -46.02 15.78
CA LEU A 156 60.05 -46.39 14.70
C LEU A 156 59.62 -47.69 14.03
N GLN A 157 59.14 -48.70 14.77
CA GLN A 157 58.66 -49.95 14.18
C GLN A 157 57.39 -49.74 13.34
N GLN A 158 56.46 -48.86 13.74
CA GLN A 158 55.29 -48.53 12.93
C GLN A 158 55.65 -47.74 11.67
N SER A 159 56.57 -46.77 11.77
CA SER A 159 57.08 -46.04 10.61
C SER A 159 57.83 -46.96 9.65
N LEU A 160 58.67 -47.87 10.18
CA LEU A 160 59.39 -48.89 9.40
C LEU A 160 58.44 -49.89 8.74
N LYS A 161 57.38 -50.32 9.44
CA LYS A 161 56.32 -51.17 8.88
C LYS A 161 55.56 -50.48 7.74
N LYS A 162 55.25 -49.19 7.87
CA LYS A 162 54.60 -48.41 6.79
C LYS A 162 55.50 -48.24 5.58
N TYR A 163 56.79 -47.97 5.79
CA TYR A 163 57.79 -47.86 4.73
C TYR A 163 57.97 -49.18 3.97
N MET A 164 58.16 -50.29 4.70
CA MET A 164 58.29 -51.63 4.11
C MET A 164 57.02 -52.07 3.35
N ALA A 165 55.83 -51.72 3.84
CA ALA A 165 54.58 -52.04 3.15
C ALA A 165 54.44 -51.28 1.82
N HIS A 166 54.92 -50.04 1.76
CA HIS A 166 54.96 -49.26 0.53
C HIS A 166 55.91 -49.88 -0.49
N ASP A 167 57.12 -50.28 -0.09
CA ASP A 167 58.09 -50.93 -0.99
C ASP A 167 57.60 -52.30 -1.49
N ILE A 168 56.95 -53.11 -0.64
CA ILE A 168 56.36 -54.40 -1.04
C ILE A 168 55.20 -54.18 -2.03
N ALA A 169 54.36 -53.16 -1.83
CA ALA A 169 53.29 -52.82 -2.77
C ALA A 169 53.85 -52.36 -4.13
N CYS A 170 54.90 -51.54 -4.13
CA CYS A 170 55.60 -51.14 -5.35
C CYS A 170 56.26 -52.33 -6.06
N PHE A 171 56.86 -53.26 -5.31
CA PHE A 171 57.47 -54.47 -5.88
C PHE A 171 56.41 -55.43 -6.47
N THR A 172 55.30 -55.66 -5.77
CA THR A 172 54.21 -56.53 -6.26
C THR A 172 53.49 -55.94 -7.47
N PHE A 173 53.36 -54.62 -7.56
CA PHE A 173 52.84 -53.93 -8.74
C PHE A 173 53.75 -54.14 -9.96
N GLN A 174 55.07 -54.04 -9.81
CA GLN A 174 56.01 -54.29 -10.91
C GLN A 174 56.03 -55.76 -11.37
N VAL A 175 55.94 -56.73 -10.44
CA VAL A 175 55.88 -58.17 -10.76
C VAL A 175 54.56 -58.53 -11.48
N GLN A 176 53.42 -57.93 -11.10
CA GLN A 176 52.17 -58.12 -11.82
C GLN A 176 52.20 -57.55 -13.25
N GLN A 177 52.88 -56.43 -13.49
CA GLN A 177 53.04 -55.87 -14.83
C GLN A 177 54.00 -56.69 -15.70
N ALA A 178 55.00 -57.35 -15.11
CA ALA A 178 55.89 -58.27 -15.81
C ALA A 178 55.21 -59.60 -16.19
N GLY A 179 54.23 -60.06 -15.40
CA GLY A 179 53.45 -61.29 -15.67
C GLY A 179 52.22 -61.11 -16.58
N LYS A 180 51.82 -59.87 -16.90
CA LYS A 180 50.65 -59.56 -17.75
C LYS A 180 51.02 -59.14 -19.18
N ARG A 181 52.21 -59.49 -19.68
CA ARG A 181 52.50 -59.48 -21.12
C ARG A 181 52.26 -60.86 -21.73
N CYS A 182 51.00 -61.30 -21.70
CA CYS A 182 50.45 -62.18 -22.72
C CYS A 182 48.92 -62.19 -22.64
N VAL A 183 48.29 -62.12 -23.82
CA VAL A 183 46.85 -62.23 -24.11
C VAL A 183 46.03 -60.93 -24.12
N VAL A 184 46.09 -60.29 -25.30
CA VAL A 184 44.97 -59.88 -26.18
C VAL A 184 43.74 -59.23 -25.51
N ILE A 185 43.59 -57.92 -25.75
CA ILE A 185 42.27 -57.29 -25.92
C ILE A 185 42.27 -56.53 -27.25
N SER A 186 41.59 -57.14 -28.21
CA SER A 186 40.79 -56.60 -29.32
C SER A 186 40.81 -55.08 -29.59
N HIS A 187 41.08 -54.76 -30.85
CA HIS A 187 40.81 -53.51 -31.57
C HIS A 187 39.35 -53.04 -31.41
N LYS A 188 38.99 -52.21 -30.40
CA LYS A 188 37.79 -51.35 -30.55
C LYS A 188 37.56 -50.16 -29.61
N THR A 189 38.55 -49.65 -28.86
CA THR A 189 38.35 -48.37 -28.16
C THR A 189 39.65 -47.61 -27.91
N ALA A 190 40.42 -47.37 -28.97
CA ALA A 190 41.62 -46.52 -28.96
C ALA A 190 41.42 -45.24 -29.80
N ILE A 191 40.18 -44.76 -29.92
CA ILE A 191 39.83 -43.51 -30.59
C ILE A 191 38.69 -42.89 -29.78
N GLU A 192 38.99 -42.21 -28.68
CA GLU A 192 38.10 -41.18 -28.13
C GLU A 192 38.78 -40.30 -27.06
N CYS A 193 39.85 -40.76 -26.41
CA CYS A 193 40.59 -39.91 -25.45
C CYS A 193 41.67 -39.00 -26.07
N ALA A 194 41.70 -38.80 -27.39
CA ALA A 194 42.65 -37.90 -28.05
C ALA A 194 42.02 -36.60 -28.59
N LEU A 195 40.75 -36.31 -28.29
CA LEU A 195 40.05 -35.10 -28.76
C LEU A 195 39.22 -34.41 -27.66
N SER A 196 39.80 -34.21 -26.49
CA SER A 196 39.32 -33.19 -25.55
C SER A 196 40.52 -32.54 -24.86
N ALA A 197 41.23 -31.75 -25.66
CA ALA A 197 41.78 -30.46 -25.23
C ALA A 197 40.62 -29.45 -25.16
#